data_AF-A0A1V5AVH1-F1
#
_entry.id   AF-A0A1V5AVH1-F1
#
_cell.length_a   1.000
_cell.length_b   1.000
_cell.length_c   1.000
_cell.angle_alpha   90.00
_cell.angle_beta   90.00
_cell.angle_gamma   90.00
#
_symmetry.space_group_name_H-M   'P 1'
#
loop_
_entity.id
_entity.type
_entity.pdbx_description
1 polymer ?
#
loop_
_entity_poly.entity_id
_entity_poly.type
_entity_poly.pdbx_seq_one_letter_code
_entity_poly.pdbx_strand_id
1 'polypeptide(L)'
;MDSFTTWMLRGLNAKQGKSRLSQISDLIDWAPIRSVLEEMYDNKSERGGRPNCDVILMFKILILQHWYGLSDLEVERQMADRISFMAFLGFPDPFPDSRTIWLFKERMANTEKEKLVWSELQRQLDAMGLQVKRGTIQDATFIEADPGSSKKLRGDNAKTRRSRDGTWTKKGNESYFGYKLHQKTDIDYCLIREIETTTASLHDSQVDLSAEGEIVLRDRGYFGVKAKGIDFTMKRRTTEYQLGELDKERNRLISILRSPGERPHAVIKRVFEAGRVLVTTVKRVSVKMMVTAFAFNLYQLCTLKNARII
;
A
#
# COMPACT_ATOMS: atom_id res chain seq x y z
N MET A 1 -25.41 -21.10 11.66
CA MET A 1 -26.81 -20.74 11.32
C MET A 1 -26.84 -19.24 11.14
N ASP A 2 -27.21 -18.73 9.97
CA ASP A 2 -27.36 -17.29 9.78
C ASP A 2 -28.50 -16.78 10.67
N SER A 3 -28.25 -15.76 11.49
CA SER A 3 -29.26 -15.16 12.35
C SER A 3 -30.35 -14.47 11.49
N PHE A 4 -31.56 -14.31 12.03
CA PHE A 4 -32.62 -13.52 11.40
C PHE A 4 -32.14 -12.10 11.05
N THR A 5 -31.30 -11.52 11.91
CA THR A 5 -30.63 -10.23 11.69
C THR A 5 -29.73 -10.25 10.46
N THR A 6 -28.89 -11.28 10.30
CA THR A 6 -28.02 -11.46 9.13
C THR A 6 -28.83 -11.59 7.85
N TRP A 7 -29.93 -12.35 7.88
CA TRP A 7 -30.83 -12.50 6.74
C TRP A 7 -31.48 -11.15 6.34
N MET A 8 -31.98 -10.39 7.32
CA MET A 8 -32.57 -9.07 7.09
C MET A 8 -31.55 -8.08 6.50
N LEU A 9 -30.33 -8.05 7.05
CA LEU A 9 -29.25 -7.19 6.55
C LEU A 9 -28.82 -7.53 5.12
N ARG A 10 -28.77 -8.82 4.77
CA ARG A 10 -28.55 -9.25 3.37
C ARG A 10 -29.65 -8.75 2.45
N GLY A 11 -30.92 -8.82 2.89
CA GLY A 11 -32.06 -8.28 2.14
C GLY A 11 -31.99 -6.77 1.94
N LEU A 12 -31.56 -6.01 2.96
CA LEU A 12 -31.34 -4.56 2.85
C LEU A 12 -30.18 -4.23 1.91
N ASN A 13 -29.06 -4.96 2.00
CA ASN A 13 -27.93 -4.78 1.11
C ASN A 13 -28.28 -5.09 -0.35
N ALA A 14 -29.09 -6.11 -0.61
CA ALA A 14 -29.54 -6.45 -1.97
C ALA A 14 -30.39 -5.34 -2.63
N LYS A 15 -31.07 -4.51 -1.82
CA LYS A 15 -31.80 -3.33 -2.28
C LYS A 15 -30.89 -2.13 -2.55
N GLN A 16 -29.68 -2.10 -1.98
CA GLN A 16 -28.66 -1.11 -2.31
C GLN A 16 -27.99 -1.52 -3.62
N GLY A 17 -27.84 -0.58 -4.57
CA GLY A 17 -27.13 -0.86 -5.84
C GLY A 17 -25.72 -1.42 -5.60
N LYS A 18 -25.16 -2.16 -6.56
CA LYS A 18 -23.84 -2.81 -6.42
C LYS A 18 -22.76 -1.79 -6.05
N SER A 19 -22.34 -1.78 -4.78
CA SER A 19 -21.30 -0.91 -4.29
C SER A 19 -19.95 -1.29 -4.89
N ARG A 20 -19.03 -0.32 -5.00
CA ARG A 20 -17.65 -0.61 -5.44
C ARG A 20 -16.99 -1.69 -4.58
N LEU A 21 -17.28 -1.73 -3.28
CA LEU A 21 -16.79 -2.76 -2.36
C LEU A 21 -17.25 -4.16 -2.75
N SER A 22 -18.52 -4.31 -3.13
CA SER A 22 -19.05 -5.60 -3.59
C SER A 22 -18.37 -6.09 -4.87
N GLN A 23 -18.02 -5.18 -5.78
CA GLN A 23 -17.34 -5.52 -7.03
C GLN A 23 -15.90 -5.99 -6.80
N ILE A 24 -15.25 -5.50 -5.73
CA ILE A 24 -13.84 -5.76 -5.45
C ILE A 24 -13.61 -7.12 -4.76
N SER A 25 -14.57 -7.59 -3.96
CA SER A 25 -14.41 -8.86 -3.24
C SER A 25 -14.15 -10.05 -4.17
N ASP A 26 -14.63 -9.98 -5.42
CA ASP A 26 -14.55 -11.07 -6.39
C ASP A 26 -13.43 -10.89 -7.42
N LEU A 27 -12.55 -9.89 -7.25
CA LEU A 27 -11.49 -9.60 -8.23
C LEU A 27 -10.24 -10.45 -8.05
N ILE A 28 -10.04 -11.05 -6.88
CA ILE A 28 -8.86 -11.85 -6.56
C ILE A 28 -9.27 -13.11 -5.81
N ASP A 29 -8.42 -14.14 -5.88
CA ASP A 29 -8.56 -15.35 -5.10
C ASP A 29 -7.97 -15.15 -3.69
N TRP A 30 -8.82 -15.22 -2.68
CA TRP A 30 -8.42 -15.05 -1.29
C TRP A 30 -7.85 -16.33 -0.66
N ALA A 31 -8.01 -17.51 -1.28
CA ALA A 31 -7.59 -18.77 -0.68
C ALA A 31 -6.05 -18.88 -0.52
N PRO A 32 -5.21 -18.52 -1.50
CA PRO A 32 -3.76 -18.52 -1.30
C PRO A 32 -3.29 -17.49 -0.27
N ILE A 33 -3.93 -16.31 -0.25
CA ILE A 33 -3.64 -15.25 0.74
C ILE A 33 -3.98 -15.74 2.15
N ARG A 34 -5.08 -16.47 2.30
CA ARG A 34 -5.46 -17.10 3.58
C ARG A 34 -4.36 -17.99 4.11
N SER A 35 -3.83 -18.90 3.27
CA SER A 35 -2.77 -19.81 3.68
C SER A 35 -1.55 -19.06 4.22
N VAL A 36 -1.11 -18.00 3.54
CA VAL A 36 0.00 -17.15 3.98
C VAL A 36 -0.29 -16.47 5.32
N LEU A 37 -1.50 -15.97 5.53
CA LEU A 37 -1.89 -15.26 6.75
C LEU A 37 -2.11 -16.20 7.95
N GLU A 38 -2.63 -17.41 7.73
CA GLU A 38 -2.83 -18.41 8.77
C GLU A 38 -1.50 -18.90 9.37
N GLU A 39 -0.41 -18.87 8.60
CA GLU A 39 0.93 -19.17 9.09
C GLU A 39 1.47 -18.14 10.10
N MET A 40 0.82 -16.98 10.28
CA MET A 40 1.19 -16.04 11.36
C MET A 40 0.79 -16.53 12.76
N TYR A 41 0.01 -17.61 12.82
CA TYR A 41 -0.63 -18.09 14.04
C TYR A 41 -0.07 -19.45 14.45
N ASP A 42 0.55 -19.47 15.63
CA ASP A 42 1.14 -20.68 16.23
C ASP A 42 0.16 -21.45 17.13
N ASN A 43 -1.05 -20.92 17.34
CA ASN A 43 -2.06 -21.48 18.25
C ASN A 43 -2.92 -22.58 17.60
N LYS A 44 -2.28 -23.56 16.94
CA LYS A 44 -2.93 -24.74 16.36
C LYS A 44 -3.11 -25.91 17.34
N SER A 45 -2.95 -25.68 18.65
CA SER A 45 -2.94 -26.73 19.68
C SER A 45 -4.32 -27.02 20.28
N GLU A 46 -4.51 -28.24 20.81
CA GLU A 46 -5.74 -28.71 21.46
C GLU A 46 -6.11 -27.93 22.74
N ARG A 47 -5.16 -27.23 23.37
CA ARG A 47 -5.40 -26.38 24.56
C ARG A 47 -5.75 -24.96 24.09
N GLY A 48 -7.03 -24.83 23.78
CA GLY A 48 -7.66 -23.71 23.08
C GLY A 48 -7.40 -22.32 23.67
N GLY A 49 -6.91 -21.43 22.80
CA GLY A 49 -7.23 -20.01 22.87
C GLY A 49 -8.60 -19.74 22.22
N ARG A 50 -9.16 -18.54 22.41
CA ARG A 50 -10.36 -18.11 21.68
C ARG A 50 -10.11 -18.29 20.17
N PRO A 51 -11.08 -18.82 19.39
CA PRO A 51 -10.93 -18.93 17.95
C PRO A 51 -10.49 -17.58 17.38
N ASN A 52 -9.37 -17.58 16.66
CA ASN A 52 -8.89 -16.35 16.03
C ASN A 52 -9.98 -15.84 15.07
N CYS A 53 -10.15 -14.53 14.99
CA CYS A 53 -10.96 -13.96 13.92
C CYS A 53 -10.42 -14.46 12.57
N ASP A 54 -11.32 -14.66 11.62
CA ASP A 54 -10.97 -15.10 10.28
C ASP A 54 -9.89 -14.18 9.66
N VAL A 55 -8.81 -14.75 9.14
CA VAL A 55 -7.66 -13.94 8.69
C VAL A 55 -7.97 -13.09 7.47
N ILE A 56 -8.89 -13.55 6.61
CA ILE A 56 -9.34 -12.79 5.44
C ILE A 56 -10.25 -11.65 5.87
N LEU A 57 -11.14 -11.90 6.84
CA LEU A 57 -11.90 -10.84 7.50
C LEU A 57 -10.96 -9.74 8.04
N MET A 58 -9.94 -10.12 8.82
CA MET A 58 -8.98 -9.16 9.39
C MET A 58 -8.24 -8.37 8.30
N PHE A 59 -7.81 -9.03 7.23
CA PHE A 59 -7.12 -8.36 6.14
C PHE A 59 -8.05 -7.42 5.34
N LYS A 60 -9.29 -7.84 5.09
CA LYS A 60 -10.32 -6.98 4.48
C LYS A 60 -10.64 -5.75 5.34
N ILE A 61 -10.62 -5.86 6.67
CA ILE A 61 -10.74 -4.70 7.57
C ILE A 61 -9.59 -3.72 7.30
N LEU A 62 -8.35 -4.18 7.16
CA LEU A 62 -7.23 -3.29 6.84
C LEU A 62 -7.43 -2.59 5.50
N ILE A 63 -7.91 -3.30 4.48
CA ILE A 63 -8.23 -2.70 3.18
C ILE A 63 -9.28 -1.58 3.33
N LEU A 64 -10.34 -1.81 4.14
CA LEU A 64 -11.33 -0.76 4.45
C LEU A 64 -10.70 0.44 5.15
N GLN A 65 -9.80 0.22 6.12
CA GLN A 65 -9.09 1.32 6.78
C GLN A 65 -8.36 2.20 5.77
N HIS A 66 -7.76 1.59 4.76
CA HIS A 66 -7.01 2.32 3.75
C HIS A 66 -7.91 3.03 2.72
N TRP A 67 -8.97 2.40 2.23
CA TRP A 67 -9.88 3.07 1.29
C TRP A 67 -10.61 4.26 1.88
N TYR A 68 -10.81 4.28 3.20
CA TYR A 68 -11.60 5.30 3.90
C TYR A 68 -10.81 6.13 4.92
N GLY A 69 -9.48 5.99 4.99
CA GLY A 69 -8.64 6.76 5.91
C GLY A 69 -8.89 6.50 7.41
N LEU A 70 -9.40 5.32 7.78
CA LEU A 70 -9.91 5.04 9.13
C LEU A 70 -8.82 4.59 10.10
N SER A 71 -8.92 5.04 11.36
CA SER A 71 -8.19 4.46 12.49
C SER A 71 -8.78 3.11 12.92
N ASP A 72 -8.10 2.41 13.85
CA ASP A 72 -8.58 1.12 14.41
C ASP A 72 -9.93 1.28 15.13
N LEU A 73 -10.10 2.37 15.87
CA LEU A 73 -11.33 2.65 16.60
C LEU A 73 -12.46 3.08 15.66
N GLU A 74 -12.15 3.82 14.61
CA GLU A 74 -13.15 4.26 13.64
C GLU A 74 -13.64 3.12 12.76
N VAL A 75 -12.76 2.22 12.31
CA VAL A 75 -13.20 1.05 11.53
C VAL A 75 -14.05 0.12 12.38
N GLU A 76 -13.72 -0.04 13.67
CA GLU A 76 -14.53 -0.80 14.64
C GLU A 76 -15.97 -0.27 14.72
N ARG A 77 -16.12 1.04 14.86
CA ARG A 77 -17.44 1.70 14.87
C ARG A 77 -18.15 1.57 13.52
N GLN A 78 -17.47 1.90 12.43
CA GLN A 78 -18.11 1.94 11.11
C GLN A 78 -18.50 0.56 10.58
N MET A 79 -17.78 -0.51 10.91
CA MET A 79 -18.19 -1.85 10.49
C MET A 79 -19.46 -2.34 11.22
N ALA A 80 -19.71 -1.84 12.44
CA ALA A 80 -20.94 -2.09 13.18
C ALA A 80 -22.13 -1.23 12.72
N ASP A 81 -21.87 -0.09 12.06
CA ASP A 81 -22.92 0.87 11.66
C ASP A 81 -23.27 0.82 10.15
N ARG A 82 -22.32 0.43 9.28
CA ARG A 82 -22.47 0.54 7.82
C ARG A 82 -22.72 -0.81 7.17
N ILE A 83 -23.94 -1.00 6.65
CA ILE A 83 -24.36 -2.22 5.93
C ILE A 83 -23.40 -2.58 4.78
N SER A 84 -22.87 -1.58 4.06
CA SER A 84 -21.93 -1.81 2.96
C SER A 84 -20.59 -2.38 3.43
N PHE A 85 -20.13 -2.01 4.63
CA PHE A 85 -18.92 -2.58 5.24
C PHE A 85 -19.20 -3.99 5.72
N MET A 86 -20.33 -4.21 6.40
CA MET A 86 -20.75 -5.55 6.81
C MET A 86 -20.81 -6.49 5.62
N ALA A 87 -21.43 -6.06 4.51
CA ALA A 87 -21.53 -6.86 3.30
C ALA A 87 -20.16 -7.23 2.71
N PHE A 88 -19.23 -6.26 2.65
CA PHE A 88 -17.87 -6.52 2.18
C PHE A 88 -17.10 -7.52 3.06
N LEU A 89 -17.35 -7.46 4.37
CA LEU A 89 -16.75 -8.31 5.40
C LEU A 89 -17.47 -9.66 5.57
N GLY A 90 -18.60 -9.89 4.89
CA GLY A 90 -19.38 -11.13 4.98
C GLY A 90 -20.31 -11.21 6.19
N PHE A 91 -20.73 -10.07 6.75
CA PHE A 91 -21.58 -9.94 7.94
C PHE A 91 -21.01 -10.69 9.16
N PRO A 92 -19.80 -10.34 9.63
CA PRO A 92 -19.17 -11.03 10.74
C PRO A 92 -19.95 -10.78 12.05
N ASP A 93 -20.02 -11.82 12.89
CA ASP A 93 -20.59 -11.76 14.24
C ASP A 93 -19.79 -12.68 15.18
N PRO A 94 -19.10 -12.17 16.21
CA PRO A 94 -18.95 -10.75 16.57
C PRO A 94 -17.95 -10.00 15.67
N PHE A 95 -18.06 -8.67 15.64
CA PHE A 95 -17.08 -7.79 15.01
C PHE A 95 -15.75 -7.75 15.81
N PRO A 96 -14.57 -7.79 15.16
CA PRO A 96 -13.28 -7.68 15.86
C PRO A 96 -13.07 -6.29 16.49
N ASP A 97 -12.65 -6.23 17.75
CA ASP A 97 -12.31 -4.94 18.36
C ASP A 97 -11.01 -4.32 17.80
N SER A 98 -10.83 -3.03 18.03
CA SER A 98 -9.65 -2.26 17.61
C SER A 98 -8.33 -2.84 18.11
N ARG A 99 -8.32 -3.47 19.30
CA ARG A 99 -7.14 -4.14 19.86
C ARG A 99 -6.77 -5.38 19.04
N THR A 100 -7.76 -6.13 18.59
CA THR A 100 -7.60 -7.31 17.75
C THR A 100 -7.05 -6.92 16.37
N ILE A 101 -7.56 -5.83 15.79
CA ILE A 101 -7.05 -5.24 14.53
C ILE A 101 -5.60 -4.80 14.69
N TRP A 102 -5.29 -4.10 15.79
CA TRP A 102 -3.92 -3.70 16.08
C TRP A 102 -2.96 -4.90 16.20
N LEU A 103 -3.36 -5.95 16.94
CA LEU A 103 -2.54 -7.14 17.14
C LEU A 103 -2.30 -7.90 15.83
N PHE A 104 -3.28 -7.92 14.93
CA PHE A 104 -3.12 -8.52 13.60
C PHE A 104 -2.04 -7.82 12.77
N LYS A 105 -2.04 -6.48 12.73
CA LYS A 105 -1.00 -5.69 12.06
C LYS A 105 0.37 -5.92 12.68
N GLU A 106 0.43 -6.03 14.01
CA GLU A 106 1.67 -6.28 14.73
C GLU A 106 2.24 -7.67 14.41
N ARG A 107 1.39 -8.70 14.34
CA ARG A 107 1.80 -10.05 13.91
C ARG A 107 2.33 -10.04 12.49
N MET A 108 1.64 -9.37 11.57
CA MET A 108 2.11 -9.24 10.18
C MET A 108 3.49 -8.60 10.12
N ALA A 109 3.71 -7.50 10.86
CA ALA A 109 5.01 -6.82 10.90
C ALA A 109 6.14 -7.66 11.53
N ASN A 110 5.82 -8.51 12.50
CA ASN A 110 6.80 -9.36 13.18
C ASN A 110 7.16 -10.62 12.38
N THR A 111 6.23 -11.10 11.56
CA THR A 111 6.39 -12.33 10.75
C THR A 111 6.80 -12.06 9.30
N GLU A 112 6.85 -10.78 8.90
CA GLU A 112 7.19 -10.31 7.55
C GLU A 112 6.28 -10.89 6.44
N LYS A 113 5.07 -11.33 6.81
CA LYS A 113 4.11 -11.95 5.88
C LYS A 113 3.55 -10.97 4.86
N GLU A 114 3.70 -9.66 5.07
CA GLU A 114 3.28 -8.66 4.09
C GLU A 114 3.95 -8.86 2.72
N LYS A 115 5.20 -9.32 2.71
CA LYS A 115 5.96 -9.58 1.48
C LYS A 115 5.37 -10.77 0.69
N LEU A 116 4.96 -11.82 1.40
CA LEU A 116 4.35 -13.00 0.80
C LEU A 116 2.95 -12.71 0.28
N VAL A 117 2.15 -11.95 1.05
CA VAL A 117 0.83 -11.48 0.61
C VAL A 117 0.95 -10.61 -0.64
N TRP A 118 1.94 -9.71 -0.68
CA TRP A 118 2.21 -8.87 -1.85
C TRP A 118 2.61 -9.71 -3.07
N SER A 119 3.53 -10.66 -2.88
CA SER A 119 3.99 -11.57 -3.95
C SER A 119 2.83 -12.37 -4.53
N GLU A 120 1.92 -12.84 -3.68
CA GLU A 120 0.74 -13.58 -4.13
C GLU A 120 -0.23 -12.69 -4.93
N LEU A 121 -0.43 -11.43 -4.53
CA LEU A 121 -1.19 -10.49 -5.36
C LEU A 121 -0.56 -10.32 -6.74
N GLN A 122 0.76 -10.09 -6.80
CA GLN A 122 1.46 -9.92 -8.09
C GLN A 122 1.33 -11.15 -8.98
N ARG A 123 1.45 -12.35 -8.41
CA ARG A 123 1.23 -13.63 -9.12
C ARG A 123 -0.17 -13.72 -9.71
N GLN A 124 -1.20 -13.30 -8.96
CA GLN A 124 -2.58 -13.30 -9.46
C GLN A 124 -2.80 -12.26 -10.57
N LEU A 125 -2.22 -11.07 -10.45
CA LEU A 125 -2.27 -10.05 -11.51
C LEU A 125 -1.67 -10.59 -12.81
N ASP A 126 -0.54 -11.30 -12.73
CA ASP A 126 0.09 -11.91 -13.89
C ASP A 126 -0.78 -13.02 -14.49
N ALA A 127 -1.41 -13.85 -13.65
CA ALA A 127 -2.34 -14.88 -14.09
C ALA A 127 -3.60 -14.32 -14.77
N MET A 128 -3.98 -13.07 -14.47
CA MET A 128 -5.05 -12.34 -15.18
C MET A 128 -4.59 -11.76 -16.53
N GLY A 129 -3.33 -11.96 -16.93
CA GLY A 129 -2.76 -11.38 -18.15
C GLY A 129 -2.34 -9.92 -18.01
N LEU A 130 -2.30 -9.38 -16.79
CA LEU A 130 -1.91 -8.00 -16.49
C LEU A 130 -0.39 -7.84 -16.31
N GLN A 131 0.36 -8.48 -17.20
CA GLN A 131 1.83 -8.46 -17.21
C GLN A 131 2.36 -7.13 -17.75
N VAL A 132 3.54 -6.72 -17.27
CA VAL A 132 4.23 -5.52 -17.77
C VAL A 132 4.70 -5.75 -19.21
N LYS A 133 4.33 -4.86 -20.13
CA LYS A 133 4.71 -4.96 -21.55
C LYS A 133 5.61 -3.81 -21.97
N ARG A 134 5.20 -2.56 -21.69
CA ARG A 134 5.91 -1.36 -22.17
C ARG A 134 7.03 -0.91 -21.26
N GLY A 135 6.98 -1.30 -19.99
CA GLY A 135 7.95 -0.93 -18.98
C GLY A 135 7.29 -0.42 -17.72
N THR A 136 8.13 0.03 -16.79
CA THR A 136 7.74 0.49 -15.46
C THR A 136 8.22 1.90 -15.19
N ILE A 137 7.58 2.54 -14.23
CA ILE A 137 7.91 3.85 -13.70
C ILE A 137 8.28 3.64 -12.25
N GLN A 138 9.52 3.98 -11.88
CA GLN A 138 9.93 3.98 -10.48
C GLN A 138 9.95 5.41 -9.94
N ASP A 139 9.20 5.65 -8.89
CA ASP A 139 9.08 6.95 -8.25
C ASP A 139 8.99 6.82 -6.72
N ALA A 140 9.22 7.92 -6.02
CA ALA A 140 9.17 7.95 -4.56
C ALA A 140 8.31 9.09 -4.04
N THR A 141 7.53 8.81 -3.00
CA THR A 141 6.76 9.82 -2.30
C THR A 141 7.07 9.85 -0.81
N PHE A 142 7.11 11.04 -0.22
CA PHE A 142 7.12 11.19 1.23
C PHE A 142 5.83 10.72 1.87
N ILE A 143 5.99 10.06 3.02
CA ILE A 143 4.94 9.66 3.95
C ILE A 143 5.28 10.31 5.30
N GLU A 144 4.50 11.30 5.68
CA GLU A 144 4.80 12.15 6.83
C GLU A 144 4.49 11.44 8.15
N ALA A 145 5.33 11.67 9.14
CA ALA A 145 5.11 11.23 10.51
C ALA A 145 5.12 12.42 11.46
N ASP A 146 4.67 12.22 12.70
CA ASP A 146 4.75 13.26 13.73
C ASP A 146 6.22 13.41 14.21
N PRO A 147 6.89 14.57 14.00
CA PRO A 147 8.24 14.80 14.50
C PRO A 147 8.30 14.94 16.03
N GLY A 148 7.15 15.13 16.68
CA GLY A 148 7.03 15.44 18.09
C GLY A 148 7.86 16.65 18.52
N SER A 149 7.93 16.88 19.83
CA SER A 149 8.80 17.92 20.38
C SER A 149 10.26 17.45 20.37
N SER A 150 11.17 18.30 19.89
CA SER A 150 12.63 18.05 19.91
C SER A 150 13.22 17.92 21.32
N LYS A 151 12.50 18.36 22.36
CA LYS A 151 12.93 18.36 23.77
C LYS A 151 12.73 17.03 24.51
N LYS A 152 12.02 16.06 23.92
CA LYS A 152 11.78 14.75 24.57
C LYS A 152 12.86 13.73 24.20
N LEU A 153 13.23 12.89 25.16
CA LEU A 153 14.22 11.81 25.03
C LEU A 153 13.87 10.86 23.86
N ARG A 154 14.90 10.27 23.25
CA ARG A 154 14.80 9.17 22.27
C ARG A 154 14.92 7.82 22.99
N GLY A 155 14.39 6.75 22.38
CA GLY A 155 14.53 5.36 22.86
C GLY A 155 13.21 4.68 23.20
N ASP A 156 13.26 3.37 23.46
CA ASP A 156 12.08 2.51 23.63
C ASP A 156 11.18 2.90 24.82
N ASN A 157 11.74 3.59 25.82
CA ASN A 157 11.02 4.04 27.02
C ASN A 157 10.46 5.47 26.90
N ALA A 158 10.64 6.15 25.76
CA ALA A 158 10.19 7.53 25.60
C ALA A 158 8.68 7.61 25.37
N LYS A 159 7.93 8.21 26.31
CA LYS A 159 6.52 8.59 26.13
C LYS A 159 6.40 9.83 25.24
N THR A 160 6.61 9.64 23.94
CA THR A 160 6.58 10.70 22.94
C THR A 160 5.70 10.34 21.75
N ARG A 161 5.07 11.36 21.15
CA ARG A 161 4.35 11.24 19.87
C ARG A 161 5.30 11.21 18.67
N ARG A 162 6.57 11.50 18.89
CA ARG A 162 7.61 11.49 17.85
C ARG A 162 7.75 10.09 17.26
N SER A 163 7.78 10.00 15.93
CA SER A 163 8.14 8.75 15.26
C SER A 163 9.53 8.26 15.70
N ARG A 164 9.64 6.95 15.97
CA ARG A 164 10.85 6.32 16.50
C ARG A 164 11.94 6.27 15.43
N ASP A 165 11.57 5.79 14.23
CA ASP A 165 12.51 5.55 13.14
C ASP A 165 12.46 6.68 12.08
N GLY A 166 11.49 7.58 12.16
CA GLY A 166 11.33 8.69 11.20
C GLY A 166 12.54 9.64 11.18
N THR A 167 12.92 10.09 10.00
CA THR A 167 14.07 10.98 9.78
C THR A 167 13.66 12.27 9.09
N TRP A 168 14.50 13.31 9.19
CA TRP A 168 14.33 14.56 8.45
C TRP A 168 15.00 14.49 7.08
N THR A 169 14.44 15.21 6.12
CA THR A 169 15.03 15.47 4.81
C THR A 169 14.52 16.78 4.25
N LYS A 170 15.19 17.32 3.24
CA LYS A 170 14.81 18.57 2.57
C LYS A 170 14.65 18.33 1.07
N LYS A 171 13.49 18.72 0.52
CA LYS A 171 13.23 18.71 -0.93
C LYS A 171 12.87 20.14 -1.36
N GLY A 172 13.72 20.75 -2.16
CA GLY A 172 13.61 22.19 -2.47
C GLY A 172 13.74 23.03 -1.21
N ASN A 173 12.74 23.86 -0.93
CA ASN A 173 12.69 24.71 0.27
C ASN A 173 11.92 24.07 1.44
N GLU A 174 11.31 22.91 1.24
CA GLU A 174 10.47 22.26 2.24
C GLU A 174 11.22 21.14 2.97
N SER A 175 10.94 21.02 4.28
CA SER A 175 11.47 19.98 5.14
C SER A 175 10.39 18.94 5.44
N TYR A 176 10.73 17.68 5.28
CA TYR A 176 9.83 16.55 5.51
C TYR A 176 10.37 15.68 6.64
N PHE A 177 9.48 15.22 7.52
CA PHE A 177 9.82 14.25 8.56
C PHE A 177 8.98 12.99 8.40
N GLY A 178 9.64 11.83 8.43
CA GLY A 178 8.97 10.54 8.39
C GLY A 178 9.69 9.55 7.49
N TYR A 179 8.99 9.07 6.47
CA TYR A 179 9.36 7.95 5.62
C TYR A 179 9.21 8.30 4.13
N LYS A 180 9.67 7.39 3.28
CA LYS A 180 9.42 7.37 1.85
C LYS A 180 8.78 6.04 1.46
N LEU A 181 7.80 6.11 0.57
CA LEU A 181 7.30 4.99 -0.20
C LEU A 181 7.93 5.07 -1.58
N HIS A 182 8.86 4.16 -1.88
CA HIS A 182 9.34 3.90 -3.22
C HIS A 182 8.36 2.95 -3.88
N GLN A 183 7.94 3.23 -5.11
CA GLN A 183 7.02 2.40 -5.85
C GLN A 183 7.48 2.23 -7.29
N LYS A 184 7.25 1.04 -7.83
CA LYS A 184 7.38 0.69 -9.24
C LYS A 184 5.98 0.43 -9.77
N THR A 185 5.52 1.24 -10.70
CA THR A 185 4.19 1.14 -11.32
C THR A 185 4.35 0.75 -12.79
N ASP A 186 3.50 -0.13 -13.32
CA ASP A 186 3.53 -0.45 -14.76
C ASP A 186 2.83 0.64 -15.59
N ILE A 187 3.30 0.82 -16.83
CA ILE A 187 2.78 1.84 -17.76
C ILE A 187 1.44 1.41 -18.37
N ASP A 188 1.20 0.10 -18.49
CA ASP A 188 0.13 -0.47 -19.30
C ASP A 188 -1.25 -0.39 -18.62
N TYR A 189 -1.28 -0.70 -17.32
CA TYR A 189 -2.46 -0.86 -16.49
C TYR A 189 -2.44 0.02 -15.26
N CYS A 190 -1.34 0.74 -15.00
CA CYS A 190 -1.16 1.60 -13.83
C CYS A 190 -1.31 0.85 -12.49
N LEU A 191 -0.88 -0.41 -12.42
CA LEU A 191 -0.81 -1.20 -11.19
C LEU A 191 0.55 -1.00 -10.53
N ILE A 192 0.56 -0.99 -9.21
CA ILE A 192 1.80 -0.99 -8.44
C ILE A 192 2.34 -2.41 -8.47
N ARG A 193 3.56 -2.58 -8.97
CA ARG A 193 4.25 -3.85 -9.18
C ARG A 193 5.23 -4.17 -8.08
N GLU A 194 5.95 -3.16 -7.59
CA GLU A 194 6.80 -3.29 -6.40
C GLU A 194 6.79 -2.05 -5.53
N ILE A 195 7.08 -2.23 -4.25
CA ILE A 195 7.21 -1.15 -3.28
C ILE A 195 8.37 -1.40 -2.31
N GLU A 196 8.92 -0.33 -1.78
CA GLU A 196 9.82 -0.38 -0.63
C GLU A 196 9.59 0.83 0.26
N THR A 197 9.60 0.61 1.57
CA THR A 197 9.44 1.68 2.56
C THR A 197 10.76 1.94 3.26
N THR A 198 11.21 3.19 3.23
CA THR A 198 12.47 3.60 3.87
C THR A 198 12.26 4.85 4.74
N THR A 199 13.26 5.23 5.52
CA THR A 199 13.24 6.54 6.20
C THR A 199 13.35 7.67 5.17
N ALA A 200 12.87 8.87 5.53
CA ALA A 200 12.82 9.98 4.59
C ALA A 200 14.21 10.50 4.15
N SER A 201 15.26 10.27 4.93
CA SER A 201 16.61 10.72 4.62
C SER A 201 17.31 9.86 3.57
N LEU A 202 16.85 8.61 3.36
CA LEU A 202 17.44 7.74 2.36
C LEU A 202 17.26 8.36 0.97
N HIS A 203 18.33 8.47 0.21
CA HIS A 203 18.28 9.04 -1.14
C HIS A 203 17.61 8.05 -2.10
N ASP A 204 16.78 8.56 -3.03
CA ASP A 204 15.94 7.71 -3.88
C ASP A 204 16.78 6.77 -4.75
N SER A 205 17.95 7.22 -5.20
CA SER A 205 18.88 6.43 -6.00
C SER A 205 19.46 5.20 -5.28
N GLN A 206 19.29 5.06 -3.95
CA GLN A 206 19.75 3.88 -3.20
C GLN A 206 18.74 2.73 -3.24
N VAL A 207 17.53 2.99 -3.72
CA VAL A 207 16.48 1.98 -3.87
C VAL A 207 16.28 1.71 -5.35
N ASP A 208 16.44 0.46 -5.76
CA ASP A 208 16.20 0.02 -7.13
C ASP A 208 15.25 -1.17 -7.14
N LEU A 209 14.00 -0.88 -7.50
CA LEU A 209 12.91 -1.83 -7.61
C LEU A 209 12.89 -2.53 -8.98
N SER A 210 13.80 -2.17 -9.88
CA SER A 210 13.79 -2.71 -11.22
C SER A 210 14.32 -4.15 -11.28
N ALA A 211 13.76 -4.93 -12.20
CA ALA A 211 14.18 -6.27 -12.54
C ALA A 211 15.04 -6.28 -13.82
N GLU A 212 15.88 -7.29 -13.99
CA GLU A 212 16.71 -7.43 -15.19
C GLU A 212 15.85 -7.58 -16.45
N GLY A 213 16.26 -6.94 -17.54
CA GLY A 213 15.55 -6.97 -18.83
C GLY A 213 14.29 -6.10 -18.91
N GLU A 214 13.82 -5.50 -17.81
CA GLU A 214 12.65 -4.63 -17.84
C GLU A 214 13.03 -3.16 -18.12
N ILE A 215 12.23 -2.45 -18.91
CA ILE A 215 12.41 -1.00 -19.12
C ILE A 215 11.96 -0.27 -17.85
N VAL A 216 12.81 0.60 -17.30
CA VAL A 216 12.48 1.44 -16.14
C VAL A 216 12.70 2.92 -16.40
N LEU A 217 11.64 3.72 -16.22
CA LEU A 217 11.65 5.16 -16.37
C LEU A 217 11.80 5.83 -14.99
N ARG A 218 12.86 6.61 -14.78
CA ARG A 218 13.18 7.28 -13.51
C ARG A 218 13.35 8.78 -13.67
N ASP A 219 13.02 9.53 -12.62
CA ASP A 219 13.23 10.99 -12.63
C ASP A 219 14.70 11.36 -12.42
N ARG A 220 14.98 12.66 -12.38
CA ARG A 220 16.34 13.19 -12.19
C ARG A 220 16.90 12.92 -10.78
N GLY A 221 16.07 12.52 -9.82
CA GLY A 221 16.49 12.13 -8.47
C GLY A 221 17.29 10.84 -8.45
N TYR A 222 17.14 9.98 -9.45
CA TYR A 222 17.92 8.75 -9.61
C TYR A 222 19.22 8.92 -10.40
N PHE A 223 19.53 10.16 -10.83
CA PHE A 223 20.71 10.45 -11.65
C PHE A 223 22.01 9.97 -10.95
N GLY A 224 22.87 9.31 -11.73
CA GLY A 224 24.19 8.84 -11.28
C GLY A 224 24.23 7.37 -10.81
N VAL A 225 23.07 6.70 -10.69
CA VAL A 225 23.01 5.27 -10.33
C VAL A 225 22.31 4.52 -11.46
N LYS A 226 23.00 3.53 -12.06
CA LYS A 226 22.42 2.70 -13.12
C LYS A 226 21.37 1.75 -12.54
N ALA A 227 20.25 1.60 -13.23
CA ALA A 227 19.23 0.61 -12.86
C ALA A 227 19.71 -0.83 -13.12
N LYS A 228 19.14 -1.80 -12.39
CA LYS A 228 19.21 -3.24 -12.71
C LYS A 228 18.56 -3.54 -14.06
N GLY A 229 17.42 -2.90 -14.34
CA GLY A 229 16.73 -2.98 -15.63
C GLY A 229 17.37 -2.14 -16.73
N ILE A 230 16.67 -2.06 -17.88
CA ILE A 230 17.02 -1.17 -19.00
C ILE A 230 16.72 0.27 -18.59
N ASP A 231 17.78 1.01 -18.31
CA ASP A 231 17.74 2.31 -17.62
C ASP A 231 17.35 3.49 -18.53
N PHE A 232 16.16 4.05 -18.27
CA PHE A 232 15.70 5.32 -18.85
C PHE A 232 15.56 6.42 -17.79
N THR A 233 16.57 6.58 -16.94
CA THR A 233 16.66 7.71 -16.00
C THR A 233 16.83 9.03 -16.73
N MET A 234 16.11 10.06 -16.29
CA MET A 234 16.26 11.41 -16.80
C MET A 234 17.65 11.98 -16.48
N LYS A 235 18.26 12.65 -17.46
CA LYS A 235 19.56 13.31 -17.25
C LYS A 235 19.38 14.57 -16.42
N ARG A 236 20.36 14.87 -15.57
CA ARG A 236 20.40 16.06 -14.72
C ARG A 236 21.55 16.97 -15.17
N ARG A 237 21.32 18.28 -15.12
CA ARG A 237 22.37 19.30 -15.28
C ARG A 237 23.32 19.21 -14.08
N THR A 238 24.62 19.18 -14.33
CA THR A 238 25.66 19.31 -13.31
C THR A 238 26.51 20.55 -13.60
N THR A 239 27.46 20.87 -12.72
CA THR A 239 28.42 21.95 -12.97
C THR A 239 29.24 21.68 -14.23
N GLU A 240 29.66 20.43 -14.41
CA GLU A 240 30.51 19.96 -15.50
C GLU A 240 29.72 19.62 -16.78
N TYR A 241 28.44 19.25 -16.66
CA TYR A 241 27.59 18.84 -17.77
C TYR A 241 26.36 19.71 -17.90
N GLN A 242 26.32 20.50 -18.98
CA GLN A 242 25.12 21.23 -19.39
C GLN A 242 24.20 20.31 -20.21
N LEU A 243 22.89 20.43 -20.02
CA LEU A 243 21.91 19.67 -20.80
C LEU A 243 21.78 20.29 -22.20
N GLY A 244 22.18 19.53 -23.23
CA GLY A 244 21.93 19.89 -24.63
C GLY A 244 20.46 19.74 -25.02
N GLU A 245 20.08 20.23 -26.21
CA GLU A 245 18.69 20.17 -26.69
C GLU A 245 18.14 18.73 -26.80
N LEU A 246 18.97 17.78 -27.25
CA LEU A 246 18.59 16.37 -27.32
C LEU A 246 18.30 15.76 -25.93
N ASP A 247 19.05 16.18 -24.90
CA ASP A 247 18.80 15.70 -23.54
C ASP A 247 17.52 16.29 -22.96
N LYS A 248 17.22 17.55 -23.29
CA LYS A 248 15.98 18.21 -22.88
C LYS A 248 14.78 17.52 -23.53
N GLU A 249 14.85 17.22 -24.83
CA GLU A 249 13.77 16.52 -25.53
C GLU A 249 13.62 15.07 -25.04
N ARG A 250 14.72 14.33 -24.84
CA ARG A 250 14.67 13.01 -24.20
C ARG A 250 14.00 13.07 -22.83
N ASN A 251 14.38 14.02 -21.99
CA ASN A 251 13.79 14.20 -20.67
C ASN A 251 12.30 14.56 -20.75
N ARG A 252 11.89 15.38 -21.72
CA ARG A 252 10.48 15.72 -21.98
C ARG A 252 9.68 14.47 -22.33
N LEU A 253 10.16 13.65 -23.25
CA LEU A 253 9.51 12.40 -23.65
C LEU A 253 9.40 11.41 -22.48
N ILE A 254 10.46 11.25 -21.69
CA ILE A 254 10.45 10.40 -20.49
C ILE A 254 9.43 10.94 -19.47
N SER A 255 9.36 12.25 -19.28
CA SER A 255 8.40 12.88 -18.36
C SER A 255 6.95 12.60 -18.76
N ILE A 256 6.63 12.63 -20.07
CA ILE A 256 5.30 12.31 -20.58
C ILE A 256 4.98 10.84 -20.29
N LEU A 257 5.90 9.92 -20.62
CA LEU A 257 5.72 8.49 -20.38
C LEU A 257 5.61 8.13 -18.89
N ARG A 258 6.24 8.91 -17.99
CA ARG A 258 6.17 8.73 -16.54
C ARG A 258 4.92 9.28 -15.87
N SER A 259 4.18 10.17 -16.52
CA SER A 259 3.02 10.84 -15.92
C SER A 259 1.98 9.90 -15.29
N PRO A 260 1.71 8.67 -15.81
CA PRO A 260 0.79 7.74 -15.16
C PRO A 260 1.22 7.30 -13.75
N GLY A 261 2.53 7.32 -13.46
CA GLY A 261 3.08 6.96 -12.15
C GLY A 261 2.72 7.94 -11.03
N GLU A 262 2.23 9.14 -11.36
CA GLU A 262 1.75 10.11 -10.37
C GLU A 262 0.37 9.73 -9.80
N ARG A 263 -0.45 9.00 -10.57
CA ARG A 263 -1.81 8.64 -10.17
C ARG A 263 -1.88 7.80 -8.89
N PRO A 264 -1.06 6.72 -8.72
CA PRO A 264 -1.01 6.01 -7.45
C PRO A 264 -0.71 6.92 -6.25
N HIS A 265 0.27 7.82 -6.38
CA HIS A 265 0.60 8.79 -5.33
C HIS A 265 -0.57 9.71 -5.00
N ALA A 266 -1.26 10.23 -6.03
CA ALA A 266 -2.41 11.10 -5.85
C ALA A 266 -3.55 10.38 -5.11
N VAL A 267 -3.89 9.16 -5.51
CA VAL A 267 -4.94 8.36 -4.87
C VAL A 267 -4.57 8.02 -3.43
N ILE A 268 -3.35 7.55 -3.20
CA ILE A 268 -2.85 7.19 -1.86
C ILE A 268 -2.92 8.39 -0.91
N LYS A 269 -2.54 9.59 -1.36
CA LYS A 269 -2.52 10.78 -0.51
C LYS A 269 -3.88 11.44 -0.33
N ARG A 270 -4.68 11.51 -1.40
CA ARG A 270 -5.90 12.35 -1.44
C ARG A 270 -7.19 11.56 -1.23
N VAL A 271 -7.23 10.30 -1.68
CA VAL A 271 -8.42 9.46 -1.57
C VAL A 271 -8.32 8.53 -0.36
N PHE A 272 -7.15 7.93 -0.15
CA PHE A 272 -6.93 7.00 0.96
C PHE A 272 -6.42 7.69 2.24
N GLU A 273 -6.10 8.98 2.15
CA GLU A 273 -5.54 9.79 3.24
C GLU A 273 -4.27 9.17 3.88
N ALA A 274 -3.55 8.34 3.14
CA ALA A 274 -2.41 7.57 3.61
C ALA A 274 -1.07 8.31 3.43
N GLY A 275 -1.10 9.62 3.18
CA GLY A 275 0.09 10.49 3.11
C GLY A 275 0.75 10.74 4.48
N ARG A 276 0.07 10.39 5.58
CA ARG A 276 0.57 10.53 6.95
C ARG A 276 0.42 9.22 7.73
N VAL A 277 1.37 8.95 8.62
CA VAL A 277 1.37 7.75 9.48
C VAL A 277 1.53 8.10 10.95
N LEU A 278 0.86 7.31 11.78
CA LEU A 278 0.96 7.36 13.25
C LEU A 278 1.80 6.21 13.82
N VAL A 279 2.07 5.18 13.01
CA VAL A 279 3.01 4.12 13.37
C VAL A 279 4.44 4.63 13.28
N THR A 280 5.28 4.18 14.21
CA THR A 280 6.55 4.85 14.52
C THR A 280 7.78 4.11 14.03
N THR A 281 7.62 2.95 13.40
CA THR A 281 8.73 2.05 13.03
C THR A 281 8.70 1.72 11.54
N VAL A 282 9.85 1.57 10.89
CA VAL A 282 9.90 1.22 9.44
C VAL A 282 9.10 -0.05 9.14
N LYS A 283 9.21 -1.10 9.96
CA LYS A 283 8.45 -2.36 9.76
C LYS A 283 6.93 -2.15 9.74
N ARG A 284 6.37 -1.47 10.75
CA ARG A 284 4.93 -1.14 10.79
C ARG A 284 4.49 -0.22 9.64
N VAL A 285 5.34 0.71 9.22
CA VAL A 285 5.05 1.57 8.06
C VAL A 285 5.05 0.74 6.78
N SER A 286 5.99 -0.20 6.63
CA SER A 286 6.05 -1.14 5.50
C SER A 286 4.76 -1.93 5.36
N VAL A 287 4.27 -2.54 6.44
CA VAL A 287 2.96 -3.23 6.45
C VAL A 287 1.84 -2.29 6.03
N LYS A 288 1.78 -1.10 6.62
CA LYS A 288 0.76 -0.10 6.29
C LYS A 288 0.80 0.29 4.81
N MET A 289 1.99 0.51 4.24
CA MET A 289 2.15 0.88 2.84
C MET A 289 1.90 -0.29 1.89
N MET A 290 2.24 -1.52 2.28
CA MET A 290 1.87 -2.73 1.53
C MET A 290 0.36 -2.86 1.41
N VAL A 291 -0.38 -2.77 2.52
CA VAL A 291 -1.85 -2.85 2.46
C VAL A 291 -2.43 -1.66 1.67
N THR A 292 -1.82 -0.47 1.77
CA THR A 292 -2.23 0.69 0.97
C THR A 292 -2.06 0.43 -0.53
N ALA A 293 -0.92 -0.12 -0.95
CA ALA A 293 -0.65 -0.47 -2.34
C ALA A 293 -1.55 -1.61 -2.82
N PHE A 294 -1.82 -2.60 -1.96
CA PHE A 294 -2.75 -3.69 -2.22
C PHE A 294 -4.17 -3.15 -2.47
N ALA A 295 -4.64 -2.26 -1.58
CA ALA A 295 -5.92 -1.59 -1.69
C ALA A 295 -5.98 -0.71 -2.96
N PHE A 296 -4.88 -0.07 -3.36
CA PHE A 296 -4.80 0.66 -4.62
C PHE A 296 -4.93 -0.27 -5.83
N ASN A 297 -4.22 -1.39 -5.85
CA ASN A 297 -4.30 -2.34 -6.96
C ASN A 297 -5.71 -2.91 -7.11
N LEU A 298 -6.39 -3.26 -6.02
CA LEU A 298 -7.81 -3.65 -6.07
C LEU A 298 -8.72 -2.54 -6.60
N TYR A 299 -8.47 -1.29 -6.17
CA TYR A 299 -9.19 -0.12 -6.66
C TYR A 299 -8.98 0.07 -8.17
N GLN A 300 -7.77 -0.20 -8.66
CA GLN A 300 -7.40 -0.13 -10.06
C GLN A 300 -7.99 -1.29 -10.87
N LEU A 301 -7.97 -2.53 -10.37
CA LEU A 301 -8.64 -3.67 -11.00
C LEU A 301 -10.12 -3.41 -11.24
N CYS A 302 -10.82 -2.80 -10.27
CA CYS A 302 -12.21 -2.38 -10.47
C CYS A 302 -12.34 -1.35 -11.60
N THR A 303 -11.37 -0.45 -11.76
CA THR A 303 -11.34 0.51 -12.87
C THR A 303 -11.12 -0.20 -14.20
N LEU A 304 -10.20 -1.16 -14.27
CA LEU A 304 -9.92 -1.97 -15.46
C LEU A 304 -11.12 -2.83 -15.88
N LYS A 305 -11.82 -3.43 -14.91
CA LYS A 305 -13.06 -4.19 -15.12
C LYS A 305 -14.16 -3.30 -15.69
N ASN A 306 -14.35 -2.11 -15.13
CA ASN A 306 -15.34 -1.16 -15.64
C ASN A 306 -14.98 -0.65 -17.04
N ALA A 307 -13.68 -0.58 -17.36
CA ALA A 307 -13.17 -0.28 -18.70
C ALA A 307 -13.17 -1.48 -19.66
N ARG A 308 -13.61 -2.67 -19.22
CA ARG A 308 -13.64 -3.92 -19.99
C ARG A 308 -12.26 -4.37 -20.50
N ILE A 309 -11.22 -4.09 -19.71
CA ILE A 309 -9.86 -4.61 -19.95
C ILE A 309 -9.71 -6.02 -19.36
N ILE A 310 -10.40 -6.27 -18.24
CA ILE A 310 -10.58 -7.57 -17.59
C ILE A 310 -12.07 -7.82 -17.32
#